data_AF-A0A2X3UWD4-F1
#
_entry.id   AF-A0A2X3UWD4-F1
#
_cell.length_a   1.000
_cell.length_b   1.000
_cell.length_c   1.000
_cell.angle_alpha   90.00
_cell.angle_beta   90.00
_cell.angle_gamma   90.00
#
_symmetry.space_group_name_H-M   'P 1'
#
loop_
_entity.id
_entity.type
_entity.pdbx_description
1 polymer ?
#
loop_
_entity_poly.entity_id
_entity_poly.type
_entity_poly.pdbx_seq_one_letter_code
_entity_poly.pdbx_strand_id
1 'polypeptide(L)'
;MRHYISAEWKKLNKIQLLIIGVVFVALSSFIGLGTYFANQSVLIDGTQDKVMWGQLTFYYTQILYPPMLAIFIAISLIQEFERKNLEMLRSNAVSIKKLLISKLFTVTALVIPIQFLVLIVYIVALKVANVELSSFVLLTLKWTLLSILSSLSILCIQAFAYAKTRSFGQSIGISALGAMGGFVLLFLNVNLNKFYPYSQPMIALRSRALEDFSLLELTIFIFVNLLFSVIFYRLTCYELEKRG
;
A
#
# COMPACT_ATOMS: atom_id res chain seq x y z
N MET A 1 -22.51 6.31 -9.83
CA MET A 1 -21.15 5.83 -9.51
C MET A 1 -20.45 5.17 -10.70
N ARG A 2 -21.09 4.24 -11.43
CA ARG A 2 -20.45 3.54 -12.57
C ARG A 2 -19.80 4.47 -13.62
N HIS A 3 -20.47 5.56 -13.99
CA HIS A 3 -19.93 6.54 -14.94
C HIS A 3 -18.66 7.25 -14.43
N TYR A 4 -18.59 7.56 -13.13
CA TYR A 4 -17.42 8.19 -12.53
C TYR A 4 -16.23 7.22 -12.53
N ILE A 5 -16.44 5.97 -12.12
CA ILE A 5 -15.39 4.93 -12.15
C ILE A 5 -14.89 4.71 -13.57
N SER A 6 -15.80 4.63 -14.56
CA SER A 6 -15.41 4.46 -15.97
C SER A 6 -14.59 5.63 -16.50
N ALA A 7 -14.97 6.87 -16.14
CA ALA A 7 -14.22 8.07 -16.52
C ALA A 7 -12.81 8.07 -15.90
N GLU A 8 -12.71 7.82 -14.59
CA GLU A 8 -11.42 7.78 -13.90
C GLU A 8 -10.53 6.64 -14.41
N TRP A 9 -11.12 5.48 -14.73
CA TRP A 9 -10.38 4.35 -15.30
C TRP A 9 -9.79 4.69 -16.67
N LYS A 10 -10.50 5.46 -17.50
CA LYS A 10 -10.00 5.91 -18.81
C LYS A 10 -8.90 6.95 -18.68
N LYS A 11 -9.04 7.90 -17.75
CA LYS A 11 -8.06 8.97 -17.50
C LYS A 11 -6.73 8.45 -16.94
N LEU A 12 -6.75 7.37 -16.17
CA LEU A 12 -5.58 6.88 -15.46
C LEU A 12 -4.59 6.15 -16.40
N ASN A 13 -3.31 6.53 -16.34
CA ASN A 13 -2.24 5.84 -17.05
C ASN A 13 -1.85 4.54 -16.33
N LYS A 14 -2.66 3.50 -16.54
CA LYS A 14 -2.57 2.20 -15.86
C LYS A 14 -1.21 1.53 -16.06
N ILE A 15 -0.68 1.55 -17.29
CA ILE A 15 0.61 0.92 -17.62
C ILE A 15 1.74 1.58 -16.84
N GLN A 16 1.78 2.92 -16.80
CA GLN A 16 2.79 3.65 -16.03
C GLN A 16 2.73 3.28 -14.54
N LEU A 17 1.54 3.24 -13.94
CA LEU A 17 1.39 2.85 -12.52
C LEU A 17 1.81 1.41 -12.27
N LEU A 18 1.46 0.48 -13.15
CA LEU A 18 1.87 -0.92 -13.03
C LEU A 18 3.39 -1.08 -13.16
N ILE A 19 4.03 -0.38 -14.10
CA ILE A 19 5.49 -0.39 -14.24
C ILE A 19 6.16 0.12 -12.97
N ILE A 20 5.68 1.24 -12.41
CA ILE A 20 6.18 1.77 -11.12
C ILE A 20 6.03 0.70 -10.03
N GLY A 21 4.86 0.05 -9.94
CA GLY A 21 4.63 -1.02 -8.97
C GLY A 21 5.60 -2.19 -9.13
N VAL A 22 5.83 -2.65 -10.36
CA VAL A 22 6.78 -3.73 -10.68
C VAL A 22 8.21 -3.34 -10.26
N VAL A 23 8.64 -2.11 -10.57
CA VAL A 23 9.98 -1.63 -10.20
C VAL A 23 10.16 -1.62 -8.68
N PHE A 24 9.17 -1.11 -7.93
CA PHE A 24 9.23 -1.09 -6.48
C PHE A 24 9.26 -2.50 -5.87
N VAL A 25 8.43 -3.43 -6.39
CA VAL A 25 8.47 -4.84 -5.99
C VAL A 25 9.81 -5.47 -6.31
N ALA A 26 10.36 -5.25 -7.51
CA ALA A 26 11.65 -5.80 -7.92
C ALA A 26 12.80 -5.30 -7.01
N LEU A 27 12.86 -4.00 -6.74
CA LEU A 27 13.85 -3.41 -5.84
C LEU A 27 13.74 -3.98 -4.42
N SER A 28 12.52 -4.05 -3.87
CA SER A 28 12.31 -4.61 -2.53
C SER A 28 12.63 -6.09 -2.45
N SER A 29 12.28 -6.85 -3.49
CA SER A 29 12.53 -8.30 -3.57
C SER A 29 14.02 -8.59 -3.69
N PHE A 30 14.77 -7.77 -4.42
CA PHE A 30 16.22 -7.90 -4.50
C PHE A 30 16.86 -7.78 -3.12
N ILE A 31 16.44 -6.79 -2.33
CA ILE A 31 16.95 -6.58 -0.96
C ILE A 31 16.53 -7.74 -0.04
N GLY A 32 15.22 -8.06 -0.02
CA GLY A 32 14.66 -9.08 0.87
C GLY A 32 15.17 -10.48 0.59
N LEU A 33 15.10 -10.92 -0.67
CA LEU A 33 15.59 -12.24 -1.07
C LEU A 33 17.11 -12.32 -1.02
N GLY A 34 17.83 -11.24 -1.38
CA GLY A 34 19.28 -11.18 -1.20
C GLY A 34 19.70 -11.40 0.25
N THR A 35 18.97 -10.79 1.19
CA THR A 35 19.18 -11.01 2.64
C THR A 35 18.88 -12.45 3.04
N TYR A 36 17.81 -13.05 2.50
CA TYR A 36 17.47 -14.46 2.76
C TYR A 36 18.58 -15.40 2.27
N PHE A 37 18.98 -15.31 1.01
CA PHE A 37 19.98 -16.19 0.41
C PHE A 37 21.36 -16.02 1.05
N ALA A 38 21.73 -14.81 1.47
CA ALA A 38 22.99 -14.55 2.16
C ALA A 38 23.07 -15.24 3.54
N ASN A 39 21.93 -15.51 4.19
CA ASN A 39 21.87 -16.08 5.54
C ASN A 39 21.32 -17.52 5.56
N GLN A 40 21.17 -18.15 4.39
CA GLN A 40 20.50 -19.44 4.24
C GLN A 40 21.14 -20.56 5.08
N SER A 41 22.47 -20.53 5.25
CA SER A 41 23.23 -21.54 6.00
C SER A 41 22.97 -21.56 7.50
N VAL A 42 22.36 -20.50 8.05
CA VAL A 42 22.08 -20.35 9.49
C VAL A 42 20.59 -20.54 9.79
N LEU A 43 19.77 -20.79 8.77
CA LEU A 43 18.33 -20.96 8.94
C LEU A 43 18.00 -22.32 9.57
N ILE A 44 17.04 -22.31 10.48
CA ILE A 44 16.52 -23.52 11.11
C ILE A 44 15.69 -24.29 10.08
N ASP A 45 15.96 -25.58 9.93
CA ASP A 45 15.21 -26.47 9.03
C ASP A 45 13.71 -26.40 9.33
N GLY A 46 12.90 -26.34 8.27
CA GLY A 46 11.45 -26.21 8.36
C GLY A 46 10.93 -24.78 8.64
N THR A 47 11.79 -23.76 8.74
CA THR A 47 11.36 -22.35 8.88
C THR A 47 11.58 -21.49 7.63
N GLN A 48 12.19 -22.09 6.60
CA GLN A 48 12.66 -21.41 5.39
C GLN A 48 11.54 -20.68 4.63
N ASP A 49 10.35 -21.27 4.53
CA ASP A 49 9.18 -20.69 3.87
C ASP A 49 8.68 -19.41 4.55
N LYS A 50 8.62 -19.42 5.89
CA LYS A 50 8.21 -18.27 6.71
C LYS A 50 9.25 -17.16 6.68
N VAL A 51 10.52 -17.51 6.87
CA VAL A 51 11.61 -16.52 6.89
C VAL A 51 11.72 -15.85 5.52
N MET A 52 11.61 -16.60 4.43
CA MET A 52 11.61 -16.03 3.08
C MET A 52 10.47 -15.02 2.87
N TRP A 53 9.24 -15.37 3.28
CA TRP A 53 8.11 -14.45 3.20
C TRP A 53 8.34 -13.17 4.02
N GLY A 54 8.84 -13.32 5.24
CA GLY A 54 9.16 -12.20 6.13
C GLY A 54 10.16 -11.24 5.49
N GLN A 55 11.31 -11.77 5.03
CA GLN A 55 12.36 -10.96 4.42
C GLN A 55 11.90 -10.27 3.13
N LEU A 56 11.17 -11.00 2.27
CA LEU A 56 10.62 -10.47 1.03
C LEU A 56 9.65 -9.30 1.28
N THR A 57 8.72 -9.47 2.23
CA THR A 57 7.63 -8.51 2.44
C THR A 57 7.98 -7.37 3.38
N PHE A 58 8.98 -7.53 4.25
CA PHE A 58 9.34 -6.52 5.26
C PHE A 58 9.82 -5.22 4.62
N TYR A 59 10.87 -5.27 3.78
CA TYR A 59 11.40 -4.06 3.13
C TYR A 59 10.40 -3.46 2.14
N TYR A 60 9.63 -4.32 1.46
CA TYR A 60 8.54 -3.89 0.60
C TYR A 60 7.54 -3.04 1.38
N THR A 61 6.93 -3.58 2.43
CA THR A 61 5.82 -2.93 3.12
C THR A 61 6.25 -1.77 4.03
N GLN A 62 7.40 -1.90 4.69
CA GLN A 62 7.81 -0.96 5.73
C GLN A 62 8.51 0.28 5.16
N ILE A 63 9.08 0.19 3.96
CA ILE A 63 9.89 1.28 3.38
C ILE A 63 9.34 1.73 2.02
N LEU A 64 9.20 0.80 1.08
CA LEU A 64 9.02 1.13 -0.35
C LEU A 64 7.56 1.26 -0.76
N TYR A 65 6.67 0.53 -0.10
CA TYR A 65 5.27 0.45 -0.48
C TYR A 65 4.48 1.75 -0.22
N PRO A 66 4.61 2.44 0.93
CA PRO A 66 3.87 3.69 1.11
C PRO A 66 4.27 4.80 0.12
N PRO A 67 5.56 5.04 -0.22
CA PRO A 67 5.93 5.95 -1.30
C PRO A 67 5.36 5.55 -2.66
N MET A 68 5.31 4.25 -2.98
CA MET A 68 4.68 3.74 -4.20
C MET A 68 3.19 4.13 -4.27
N LEU A 69 2.45 3.93 -3.17
CA LEU A 69 1.03 4.32 -3.09
C LEU A 69 0.85 5.85 -3.17
N ALA A 70 1.78 6.62 -2.62
CA ALA A 70 1.78 8.08 -2.75
C ALA A 70 1.93 8.52 -4.21
N ILE A 71 2.83 7.89 -4.97
CA ILE A 71 3.00 8.15 -6.41
C ILE A 71 1.70 7.84 -7.17
N PHE A 72 1.05 6.72 -6.86
CA PHE A 72 -0.19 6.33 -7.53
C PHE A 72 -1.30 7.36 -7.33
N ILE A 73 -1.46 7.85 -6.10
CA ILE A 73 -2.44 8.89 -5.78
C ILE A 73 -2.07 10.23 -6.39
N ALA A 74 -0.80 10.62 -6.34
CA ALA A 74 -0.34 11.87 -6.92
C ALA A 74 -0.60 11.91 -8.43
N ILE A 75 -0.29 10.84 -9.17
CA ILE A 75 -0.60 10.72 -10.62
C ILE A 75 -2.12 10.75 -10.87
N SER A 76 -2.92 10.15 -9.98
CA SER A 76 -4.37 10.19 -10.12
C SER A 76 -4.96 11.59 -9.88
N LEU A 77 -4.42 12.35 -8.93
CA LEU A 77 -4.95 13.66 -8.53
C LEU A 77 -4.35 14.83 -9.29
N ILE A 78 -3.13 14.72 -9.86
CA ILE A 78 -2.48 15.82 -10.59
C ILE A 78 -3.37 16.34 -11.73
N GLN A 79 -4.06 15.43 -12.41
CA GLN A 79 -4.99 15.71 -13.50
C GLN A 79 -6.17 16.62 -13.10
N GLU A 80 -6.50 16.69 -11.80
CA GLU A 80 -7.58 17.55 -11.31
C GLU A 80 -7.09 18.98 -11.05
N PHE A 81 -5.81 19.16 -10.75
CA PHE A 81 -5.22 20.48 -10.53
C PHE A 81 -4.66 21.11 -11.81
N GLU A 82 -4.46 20.31 -12.86
CA GLU A 82 -4.09 20.81 -14.16
C GLU A 82 -5.25 21.53 -14.87
N ARG A 83 -4.93 22.61 -15.58
CA ARG A 83 -5.85 23.31 -16.50
C ARG A 83 -7.21 23.69 -15.88
N LYS A 84 -7.26 23.99 -14.58
CA LYS A 84 -8.51 24.34 -13.88
C LYS A 84 -9.59 23.26 -13.96
N ASN A 85 -9.19 22.01 -14.15
CA ASN A 85 -10.12 20.90 -14.37
C ASN A 85 -11.06 20.71 -13.18
N LEU A 86 -10.56 20.81 -11.94
CA LEU A 86 -11.38 20.76 -10.73
C LEU A 86 -12.45 21.87 -10.71
N GLU A 87 -12.09 23.10 -11.06
CA GLU A 87 -13.02 24.25 -11.13
C GLU A 87 -14.10 24.01 -12.18
N MET A 88 -13.72 23.54 -13.37
CA MET A 88 -14.64 23.17 -14.43
C MET A 88 -15.60 22.05 -14.01
N LEU A 89 -15.11 21.01 -13.33
CA LEU A 89 -15.95 19.92 -12.83
C LEU A 89 -16.96 20.44 -11.80
N ARG A 90 -16.57 21.36 -10.92
CA ARG A 90 -17.47 21.98 -9.94
C ARG A 90 -18.54 22.84 -10.61
N SER A 91 -18.18 23.66 -11.59
CA SER A 91 -19.13 24.45 -12.37
C SER A 91 -20.17 23.58 -13.09
N ASN A 92 -19.80 22.35 -13.45
CA ASN A 92 -20.70 21.34 -14.03
C ASN A 92 -21.41 20.47 -12.97
N ALA A 93 -21.47 20.91 -11.71
CA ALA A 93 -22.14 20.22 -10.60
C ALA A 93 -21.64 18.77 -10.34
N VAL A 94 -20.39 18.47 -10.68
CA VAL A 94 -19.77 17.17 -10.39
C VAL A 94 -19.47 17.07 -8.90
N SER A 95 -19.91 15.97 -8.27
CA SER A 95 -19.69 15.76 -6.84
C SER A 95 -18.24 15.35 -6.54
N ILE A 96 -17.52 16.16 -5.76
CA ILE A 96 -16.15 15.89 -5.30
C ILE A 96 -16.07 14.57 -4.54
N LYS A 97 -17.07 14.28 -3.69
CA LYS A 97 -17.17 13.02 -2.95
C LYS A 97 -17.18 11.80 -3.88
N LYS A 98 -17.99 11.84 -4.95
CA LYS A 98 -18.10 10.75 -5.93
C LYS A 98 -16.84 10.64 -6.79
N LEU A 99 -16.23 11.77 -7.15
CA LEU A 99 -14.95 11.83 -7.86
C LEU A 99 -13.85 11.15 -7.04
N LEU A 100 -13.67 11.54 -5.78
CA LEU A 100 -12.63 11.01 -4.91
C LEU A 100 -12.83 9.52 -4.63
N ILE A 101 -14.05 9.06 -4.33
CA ILE A 101 -14.34 7.62 -4.17
C ILE A 101 -13.96 6.85 -5.43
N SER A 102 -14.28 7.39 -6.61
CA SER A 102 -13.97 6.71 -7.88
C SER A 102 -12.46 6.62 -8.11
N LYS A 103 -11.69 7.66 -7.79
CA LYS A 103 -10.22 7.63 -7.86
C LYS A 103 -9.61 6.64 -6.88
N LEU A 104 -10.04 6.66 -5.62
CA LEU A 104 -9.56 5.71 -4.62
C LEU A 104 -9.86 4.27 -5.05
N PHE A 105 -11.05 4.02 -5.59
CA PHE A 105 -11.41 2.70 -6.11
C PHE A 105 -10.55 2.27 -7.30
N THR A 106 -10.36 3.13 -8.31
CA THR A 106 -9.55 2.79 -9.49
C THR A 106 -8.08 2.57 -9.14
N VAL A 107 -7.53 3.38 -8.24
CA VAL A 107 -6.15 3.21 -7.76
C VAL A 107 -6.02 1.93 -6.92
N THR A 108 -6.97 1.65 -6.02
CA THR A 108 -6.96 0.40 -5.23
C THR A 108 -7.04 -0.83 -6.14
N ALA A 109 -7.84 -0.79 -7.22
CA ALA A 109 -7.91 -1.87 -8.19
C ALA A 109 -6.57 -2.13 -8.90
N LEU A 110 -5.74 -1.09 -9.11
CA LEU A 110 -4.38 -1.26 -9.65
C LEU A 110 -3.37 -1.78 -8.64
N VAL A 111 -3.64 -1.67 -7.34
CA VAL A 111 -2.79 -2.25 -6.29
C VAL A 111 -2.93 -3.78 -6.26
N ILE A 112 -4.10 -4.32 -6.60
CA ILE A 112 -4.39 -5.76 -6.61
C ILE A 112 -3.32 -6.57 -7.38
N PRO A 113 -3.06 -6.32 -8.68
CA PRO A 113 -2.05 -7.08 -9.41
C PRO A 113 -0.64 -6.93 -8.83
N ILE A 114 -0.31 -5.81 -8.19
CA ILE A 114 0.99 -5.61 -7.53
C ILE A 114 1.11 -6.47 -6.26
N GLN A 115 0.03 -6.62 -5.48
CA GLN A 115 0.03 -7.53 -4.32
C GLN A 115 0.18 -8.98 -4.75
N PHE A 116 -0.54 -9.40 -5.80
CA PHE A 116 -0.37 -10.74 -6.36
C PHE A 116 1.02 -10.95 -6.98
N LEU A 117 1.65 -9.91 -7.52
CA LEU A 117 3.04 -10.00 -7.99
C LEU A 117 4.00 -10.34 -6.84
N VAL A 118 3.83 -9.76 -5.65
CA VAL A 118 4.64 -10.13 -4.46
C VAL A 118 4.47 -11.61 -4.11
N LEU A 119 3.23 -12.10 -4.16
CA LEU A 119 2.93 -13.52 -3.93
C LEU A 119 3.56 -14.43 -5.01
N ILE A 120 3.54 -14.01 -6.28
CA ILE A 120 4.21 -14.75 -7.37
C ILE A 120 5.72 -14.79 -7.15
N VAL A 121 6.34 -13.65 -6.80
CA VAL A 121 7.78 -13.57 -6.50
C VAL A 121 8.12 -14.51 -5.35
N TYR A 122 7.31 -14.55 -4.30
CA TYR A 122 7.47 -15.49 -3.19
C TYR A 122 7.47 -16.96 -3.65
N ILE A 123 6.45 -17.37 -4.41
CA ILE A 123 6.31 -18.76 -4.89
C ILE A 123 7.48 -19.14 -5.81
N VAL A 124 7.92 -18.21 -6.68
CA VAL A 124 9.09 -18.43 -7.53
C VAL A 124 10.36 -18.56 -6.69
N ALA A 125 10.55 -17.72 -5.67
CA ALA A 125 11.70 -17.76 -4.79
C ALA A 125 11.80 -19.08 -4.01
N LEU A 126 10.66 -19.62 -3.51
CA LEU A 126 10.62 -20.94 -2.88
C LEU A 126 11.11 -22.04 -3.81
N LYS A 127 10.65 -22.03 -5.07
CA LYS A 127 11.06 -23.00 -6.09
C LYS A 127 12.55 -22.91 -6.40
N VAL A 128 13.08 -21.69 -6.54
CA VAL A 128 14.52 -21.47 -6.77
C VAL A 128 15.37 -21.97 -5.61
N ALA A 129 14.87 -21.83 -4.37
CA ALA A 129 15.54 -22.30 -3.16
C ALA A 129 15.32 -23.79 -2.85
N ASN A 130 14.58 -24.53 -3.69
CA ASN A 130 14.15 -25.92 -3.45
C ASN A 130 13.42 -26.12 -2.10
N VAL A 131 12.67 -25.11 -1.66
CA VAL A 131 11.83 -25.19 -0.45
C VAL A 131 10.46 -25.74 -0.83
N GLU A 132 10.00 -26.78 -0.14
CA GLU A 132 8.70 -27.39 -0.40
C GLU A 132 7.54 -26.40 -0.16
N LEU A 133 6.54 -26.44 -1.03
CA LEU A 133 5.32 -25.65 -0.82
C LEU A 133 4.52 -26.27 0.33
N SER A 134 4.45 -25.55 1.45
CA SER A 134 3.64 -25.91 2.60
C SER A 134 2.25 -25.25 2.56
N SER A 135 1.39 -25.59 3.52
CA SER A 135 0.10 -24.90 3.74
C SER A 135 0.26 -23.40 4.06
N PHE A 136 1.48 -22.94 4.36
CA PHE A 136 1.79 -21.54 4.62
C PHE A 136 1.50 -20.64 3.41
N VAL A 137 1.57 -21.15 2.18
CA VAL A 137 1.23 -20.38 0.97
C VAL A 137 -0.24 -19.92 0.97
N LEU A 138 -1.15 -20.68 1.57
CA LEU A 138 -2.55 -20.27 1.72
C LEU A 138 -2.71 -19.13 2.74
N LEU A 139 -1.87 -19.12 3.79
CA LEU A 139 -1.82 -18.02 4.76
C LEU A 139 -1.27 -16.74 4.10
N THR A 140 -0.20 -16.85 3.30
CA THR A 140 0.35 -15.68 2.59
C THR A 140 -0.63 -15.12 1.57
N LEU A 141 -1.45 -15.95 0.92
CA LEU A 141 -2.58 -15.49 0.09
C LEU A 141 -3.60 -14.69 0.91
N LYS A 142 -4.03 -15.19 2.08
CA LYS A 142 -4.94 -14.47 2.99
C LYS A 142 -4.35 -13.10 3.38
N TRP A 143 -3.08 -13.07 3.76
CA TRP A 143 -2.40 -11.84 4.15
C TRP A 143 -2.25 -10.85 2.97
N THR A 144 -2.03 -11.36 1.77
CA THR A 144 -2.02 -10.57 0.52
C THR A 144 -3.38 -9.91 0.24
N LEU A 145 -4.49 -10.56 0.60
CA LEU A 145 -5.82 -9.93 0.51
C LEU A 145 -5.99 -8.83 1.57
N LEU A 146 -5.50 -9.05 2.79
CA LEU A 146 -5.53 -8.04 3.86
C LEU A 146 -4.64 -6.82 3.54
N SER A 147 -3.54 -6.99 2.81
CA SER A 147 -2.69 -5.86 2.43
C SER A 147 -3.40 -4.90 1.48
N ILE A 148 -4.31 -5.39 0.62
CA ILE A 148 -5.16 -4.54 -0.23
C ILE A 148 -6.04 -3.62 0.64
N LEU A 149 -6.60 -4.13 1.75
CA LEU A 149 -7.36 -3.30 2.71
C LEU A 149 -6.45 -2.25 3.35
N SER A 150 -5.24 -2.63 3.77
CA SER A 150 -4.29 -1.69 4.35
C SER A 150 -3.81 -0.62 3.36
N SER A 151 -3.84 -0.92 2.07
CA SER A 151 -3.50 0.04 1.01
C SER A 151 -4.45 1.22 1.03
N LEU A 152 -5.75 0.96 1.25
CA LEU A 152 -6.78 1.99 1.22
C LEU A 152 -6.55 3.08 2.27
N SER A 153 -6.06 2.73 3.46
CA SER A 153 -5.78 3.72 4.51
C SER A 153 -4.62 4.63 4.11
N ILE A 154 -3.55 4.07 3.56
CA ILE A 154 -2.40 4.84 3.03
C ILE A 154 -2.83 5.71 1.84
N LEU A 155 -3.61 5.15 0.91
CA LEU A 155 -4.13 5.89 -0.25
C LEU A 155 -4.95 7.10 0.19
N CYS A 156 -5.81 6.98 1.21
CA CYS A 156 -6.56 8.11 1.77
C CYS A 156 -5.63 9.16 2.41
N ILE A 157 -4.63 8.73 3.19
CA ILE A 157 -3.66 9.64 3.81
C ILE A 157 -2.90 10.43 2.74
N GLN A 158 -2.46 9.74 1.70
CA GLN A 158 -1.73 10.35 0.59
C GLN A 158 -2.62 11.23 -0.28
N ALA A 159 -3.91 10.93 -0.40
CA ALA A 159 -4.86 11.79 -1.10
C ALA A 159 -4.97 13.16 -0.41
N PHE A 160 -5.01 13.17 0.92
CA PHE A 160 -5.00 14.41 1.69
C PHE A 160 -3.65 15.13 1.62
N ALA A 161 -2.55 14.40 1.79
CA ALA A 161 -1.20 14.97 1.73
C ALA A 161 -0.97 15.66 0.38
N TYR A 162 -1.34 15.00 -0.73
CA TYR A 162 -1.23 15.57 -2.06
C TYR A 162 -2.20 16.73 -2.28
N ALA A 163 -3.47 16.62 -1.87
CA ALA A 163 -4.44 17.71 -2.00
C ALA A 163 -4.01 18.99 -1.26
N LYS A 164 -3.36 18.84 -0.09
CA LYS A 164 -2.88 19.95 0.73
C LYS A 164 -1.59 20.59 0.19
N THR A 165 -0.64 19.77 -0.26
CA THR A 165 0.68 20.24 -0.74
C THR A 165 0.67 20.68 -2.19
N ARG A 166 -0.17 20.06 -3.04
CA ARG A 166 -0.19 20.22 -4.51
C ARG A 166 1.19 20.03 -5.16
N SER A 167 2.06 19.27 -4.49
CA SER A 167 3.44 19.05 -4.91
C SER A 167 3.74 17.56 -4.92
N PHE A 168 4.16 17.07 -6.08
CA PHE A 168 4.49 15.67 -6.30
C PHE A 168 5.60 15.21 -5.35
N GLY A 169 6.72 15.94 -5.31
CA GLY A 169 7.86 15.61 -4.45
C GLY A 169 7.52 15.66 -2.96
N GLN A 170 6.76 16.66 -2.50
CA GLN A 170 6.41 16.78 -1.09
C GLN A 170 5.50 15.64 -0.62
N SER A 171 4.49 15.25 -1.42
CA SER A 171 3.61 14.13 -1.05
C SER A 171 4.40 12.82 -0.89
N ILE A 172 5.33 12.55 -1.81
CA ILE A 172 6.16 11.34 -1.75
C ILE A 172 7.10 11.40 -0.55
N GLY A 173 7.71 12.56 -0.30
CA GLY A 173 8.57 12.78 0.86
C GLY A 173 7.85 12.56 2.19
N ILE A 174 6.61 13.06 2.33
CA ILE A 174 5.76 12.81 3.52
C ILE A 174 5.49 11.31 3.67
N SER A 175 5.21 10.61 2.58
CA SER A 175 4.99 9.16 2.62
C SER A 175 6.24 8.38 3.06
N ALA A 176 7.40 8.75 2.53
CA ALA A 176 8.68 8.14 2.88
C ALA A 176 9.04 8.38 4.34
N LEU A 177 8.88 9.61 4.84
CA LEU A 177 9.07 9.93 6.26
C LEU A 177 8.07 9.20 7.14
N GLY A 178 6.81 9.06 6.70
CA GLY A 178 5.79 8.26 7.36
C GLY A 178 6.22 6.80 7.50
N ALA A 179 6.70 6.20 6.41
CA ALA A 179 7.22 4.83 6.37
C ALA A 179 8.43 4.65 7.31
N MET A 180 9.40 5.58 7.28
CA MET A 180 10.55 5.60 8.20
C MET A 180 10.12 5.74 9.66
N GLY A 181 9.11 6.56 9.96
CA GLY A 181 8.55 6.68 11.30
C GLY A 181 8.00 5.35 11.81
N GLY A 182 7.36 4.57 10.94
CA GLY A 182 6.89 3.22 11.26
C GLY A 182 8.02 2.25 11.55
N PHE A 183 9.12 2.37 10.78
CA PHE A 183 10.33 1.58 10.98
C PHE A 183 11.00 1.91 12.30
N VAL A 184 11.09 3.18 12.69
CA VAL A 184 11.62 3.59 14.00
C VAL A 184 10.72 3.11 15.14
N LEU A 185 9.40 3.26 15.01
CA LEU A 185 8.42 2.79 16.00
C LEU A 185 8.52 1.29 16.27
N LEU A 186 8.91 0.51 15.27
CA LEU A 186 9.11 -0.93 15.37
C LEU A 186 10.23 -1.32 16.36
N PHE A 187 11.19 -0.44 16.61
CA PHE A 187 12.24 -0.61 17.62
C PHE A 187 11.89 0.03 18.97
N LEU A 188 11.12 1.12 18.96
CA LEU A 188 10.78 1.85 20.19
C LEU A 188 9.63 1.19 20.97
N ASN A 189 8.54 0.82 20.28
CA ASN A 189 7.36 0.24 20.94
C ASN A 189 6.48 -0.53 19.95
N VAL A 190 6.58 -1.86 20.01
CA VAL A 190 5.82 -2.78 19.14
C VAL A 190 4.30 -2.65 19.34
N ASN A 191 3.83 -2.30 20.54
CA ASN A 191 2.39 -2.14 20.79
C ASN A 191 1.83 -0.87 20.13
N LEU A 192 2.60 0.22 20.09
CA LEU A 192 2.19 1.44 19.39
C LEU A 192 2.22 1.27 17.87
N ASN A 193 3.13 0.44 17.35
CA ASN A 193 3.23 0.16 15.92
C ASN A 193 1.91 -0.37 15.32
N LYS A 194 1.13 -1.12 16.11
CA LYS A 194 -0.20 -1.66 15.73
C LYS A 194 -1.22 -0.57 15.35
N PHE A 195 -1.06 0.65 15.85
CA PHE A 195 -1.96 1.79 15.58
C PHE A 195 -1.39 2.78 14.57
N TYR A 196 -0.14 2.60 14.14
CA TYR A 196 0.52 3.53 13.24
C TYR A 196 0.14 3.22 11.78
N PRO A 197 -0.35 4.20 11.00
CA PRO A 197 -0.94 3.93 9.69
C PRO A 197 0.06 3.37 8.69
N TYR A 198 1.28 3.91 8.63
CA TYR A 198 2.30 3.46 7.67
C TYR A 198 2.89 2.08 7.99
N SER A 199 2.60 1.52 9.16
CA SER A 199 2.97 0.14 9.51
C SER A 199 1.86 -0.87 9.20
N GLN A 200 0.64 -0.42 8.86
CA GLN A 200 -0.47 -1.32 8.56
C GLN A 200 -0.19 -2.28 7.40
N PRO A 201 0.49 -1.90 6.30
CA PRO A 201 0.85 -2.85 5.25
C PRO A 201 1.76 -3.99 5.74
N MET A 202 2.72 -3.69 6.60
CA MET A 202 3.62 -4.69 7.18
C MET A 202 2.86 -5.63 8.13
N ILE A 203 1.95 -5.06 8.93
CA ILE A 203 1.07 -5.84 9.82
C ILE A 203 0.15 -6.75 9.00
N ALA A 204 -0.41 -6.25 7.89
CA ALA A 204 -1.29 -7.00 7.00
C ALA A 204 -0.60 -8.22 6.40
N LEU A 205 0.63 -8.05 5.90
CA LEU A 205 1.43 -9.15 5.35
C LEU A 205 2.09 -10.02 6.42
N ARG A 206 1.90 -9.71 7.71
CA ARG A 206 2.54 -10.41 8.85
C ARG A 206 4.06 -10.56 8.66
N SER A 207 4.70 -9.58 8.04
CA SER A 207 6.12 -9.64 7.62
C SER A 207 7.09 -9.88 8.78
N ARG A 208 6.69 -9.53 10.01
CA ARG A 208 7.48 -9.76 11.22
C ARG A 208 6.94 -10.90 12.10
N ALA A 209 5.62 -10.99 12.26
CA ALA A 209 5.02 -11.95 13.18
C ALA A 209 5.02 -13.37 12.61
N LEU A 210 4.86 -13.54 11.28
CA LEU A 210 4.86 -14.83 10.57
C LEU A 210 3.85 -15.88 11.08
N GLU A 211 2.92 -15.44 11.92
CA GLU A 211 1.80 -16.20 12.46
C GLU A 211 0.50 -15.58 12.00
N ASP A 212 -0.58 -16.35 11.96
CA ASP A 212 -1.88 -15.80 11.57
C ASP A 212 -2.44 -14.82 12.60
N PHE A 213 -3.40 -13.99 12.19
CA PHE A 213 -4.06 -13.05 13.08
C PHE A 213 -4.88 -13.76 14.15
N SER A 214 -4.69 -13.35 15.41
CA SER A 214 -5.71 -13.59 16.43
C SER A 214 -6.95 -12.74 16.14
N LEU A 215 -8.10 -13.13 16.70
CA LEU A 215 -9.36 -12.40 16.52
C LEU A 215 -9.21 -10.92 16.91
N LEU A 216 -8.59 -10.66 18.06
CA LEU A 216 -8.35 -9.30 18.56
C LEU A 216 -7.45 -8.49 17.62
N GLU A 217 -6.36 -9.08 17.12
CA GLU A 217 -5.45 -8.39 16.20
C GLU A 217 -6.12 -8.05 14.88
N LEU A 218 -6.95 -8.95 14.35
CA LEU A 218 -7.70 -8.70 13.12
C LEU A 218 -8.73 -7.57 13.33
N THR A 219 -9.44 -7.56 14.46
CA THR A 219 -10.38 -6.48 14.79
C THR A 219 -9.69 -5.13 14.90
N ILE A 220 -8.54 -5.05 15.60
CA ILE A 220 -7.76 -3.82 15.72
C ILE A 220 -7.27 -3.37 14.33
N PHE A 221 -6.73 -4.29 13.54
CA PHE A 221 -6.24 -4.01 12.19
C PHE A 221 -7.36 -3.42 11.29
N ILE A 222 -8.53 -4.04 11.26
CA ILE A 222 -9.67 -3.55 10.49
C ILE A 222 -10.12 -2.18 10.99
N PHE A 223 -10.25 -2.02 12.31
CA PHE A 223 -10.68 -0.77 12.93
C PHE A 223 -9.73 0.39 12.58
N VAL A 224 -8.42 0.18 12.73
CA VAL A 224 -7.39 1.19 12.44
C VAL A 224 -7.44 1.60 10.97
N ASN A 225 -7.49 0.65 10.04
CA ASN A 225 -7.52 0.96 8.61
C ASN A 225 -8.80 1.71 8.22
N LEU A 226 -9.98 1.29 8.73
CA LEU A 226 -11.23 2.00 8.49
C LEU A 226 -11.22 3.42 9.06
N LEU A 227 -10.71 3.59 10.29
CA LEU A 227 -10.62 4.87 10.96
C LEU A 227 -9.79 5.86 10.14
N PHE A 228 -8.57 5.47 9.76
CA PHE A 228 -7.69 6.30 8.94
C PHE A 228 -8.28 6.59 7.56
N SER A 229 -8.86 5.58 6.89
CA SER A 229 -9.52 5.77 5.60
C SER A 229 -10.65 6.79 5.67
N VAL A 230 -11.53 6.72 6.69
CA VAL A 230 -12.67 7.63 6.83
C VAL A 230 -12.22 9.05 7.17
N ILE A 231 -11.30 9.21 8.13
CA ILE A 231 -10.79 10.53 8.54
C ILE A 231 -10.14 11.23 7.35
N PHE A 232 -9.18 10.58 6.70
CA PHE A 232 -8.41 11.22 5.63
C PHE A 232 -9.22 11.38 4.34
N TYR A 233 -10.20 10.50 4.07
CA TYR A 233 -11.18 10.74 3.01
C TYR A 233 -11.96 12.03 3.23
N ARG A 234 -12.50 12.25 4.45
CA ARG A 234 -13.25 13.47 4.78
C ARG A 234 -12.38 14.71 4.71
N LEU A 235 -11.15 14.64 5.23
CA LEU A 235 -10.19 15.75 5.15
C LEU A 235 -9.84 16.09 3.70
N THR A 236 -9.67 15.09 2.84
CA THR A 236 -9.41 15.31 1.40
C THR A 236 -10.60 15.99 0.72
N CYS A 237 -11.83 15.53 0.98
CA CYS A 237 -13.03 16.18 0.44
C CYS A 237 -13.10 17.65 0.87
N TYR A 238 -12.88 17.94 2.16
CA TYR A 238 -12.89 19.31 2.68
C TYR A 238 -11.81 20.18 2.01
N GLU A 239 -10.60 19.67 1.85
CA GLU A 239 -9.49 20.40 1.24
C GLU A 239 -9.77 20.72 -0.25
N LEU A 240 -10.33 19.75 -0.99
CA LEU A 240 -10.70 19.91 -2.40
C LEU A 240 -11.90 20.87 -2.56
N GLU A 241 -12.86 20.87 -1.64
CA GLU A 241 -14.01 21.78 -1.63
C GLU A 241 -13.63 23.22 -1.28
N LYS A 242 -12.66 23.40 -0.37
CA LYS A 242 -12.21 24.71 0.11
C LYS A 242 -11.30 25.45 -0.88
N ARG A 243 -10.44 24.72 -1.61
CA ARG A 243 -9.37 25.33 -2.42
C ARG A 243 -9.51 25.15 -3.94
N GLY A 244 -10.53 24.42 -4.40
CA GLY A 244 -10.95 24.51 -5.81
C GLY A 244 -11.88 25.69 -6.03
#